data_AF-A0A3S0DH00-F1
#
_entry.id   AF-A0A3S0DH00-F1
#
_cell.length_a   1.000
_cell.length_b   1.000
_cell.length_c   1.000
_cell.angle_alpha   90.00
_cell.angle_beta   90.00
_cell.angle_gamma   90.00
#
_symmetry.space_group_name_H-M   'P 1'
#
loop_
_entity.id
_entity.type
_entity.pdbx_description
1 polymer ?
#
loop_
_entity_poly.entity_id
_entity_poly.type
_entity_poly.pdbx_seq_one_letter_code
_entity_poly.pdbx_strand_id
1 'polypeptide(L)'
;MSSNTLASPSRPAPYKAVAYALLLVAAILGFASSSYALDLVAFTGITGPLTSALTQIAQLGPGIKALVGFVGFVVALISLSALRNFGPVLFYVGLAIFAAVGLVIAGAIMGAVI
;
A
#
# COMPACT_ATOMS: atom_id res chain seq x y z
N MET A 1 -52.81 27.59 -3.06
CA MET A 1 -52.22 26.24 -3.13
C MET A 1 -51.98 25.90 -4.58
N SER A 2 -50.84 25.51 -5.13
CA SER A 2 -49.46 25.37 -4.68
C SER A 2 -48.66 25.23 -5.98
N SER A 3 -47.77 26.18 -6.31
CA SER A 3 -46.91 26.09 -7.49
C SER A 3 -45.70 25.21 -7.18
N ASN A 4 -45.75 23.94 -7.58
CA ASN A 4 -44.60 23.03 -7.54
C ASN A 4 -43.59 23.43 -8.62
N THR A 5 -42.53 24.12 -8.21
CA THR A 5 -41.32 24.31 -9.00
C THR A 5 -40.58 22.97 -9.11
N LEU A 6 -40.66 22.31 -10.27
CA LEU A 6 -39.79 21.16 -10.58
C LEU A 6 -38.34 21.64 -10.70
N ALA A 7 -37.50 21.23 -9.75
CA ALA A 7 -36.06 21.40 -9.84
C ALA A 7 -35.51 20.54 -10.98
N SER A 8 -34.89 21.17 -11.98
CA SER A 8 -34.19 20.47 -13.06
C SER A 8 -32.96 19.74 -12.52
N PRO A 9 -32.75 18.46 -12.83
CA PRO A 9 -31.57 17.74 -12.38
C PRO A 9 -30.32 18.29 -13.08
N SER A 10 -29.38 18.83 -12.30
CA SER A 10 -28.08 19.29 -12.77
C SER A 10 -27.30 18.12 -13.37
N ARG A 11 -27.28 18.01 -14.71
CA ARG A 11 -26.50 16.99 -15.41
C ARG A 11 -25.02 17.24 -15.11
N PRO A 12 -24.28 16.28 -14.53
CA PRO A 12 -22.86 16.48 -14.23
C PRO A 12 -22.13 16.77 -15.54
N ALA A 13 -21.28 17.80 -15.52
CA ALA A 13 -20.53 18.21 -16.70
C ALA A 13 -19.66 17.06 -17.22
N PRO A 14 -19.59 16.85 -18.55
CA PRO A 14 -19.04 15.64 -19.17
C PRO A 14 -17.60 15.33 -18.76
N TYR A 15 -16.80 16.36 -18.46
CA TYR A 15 -15.42 16.21 -17.99
C TYR A 15 -15.30 15.48 -16.64
N LYS A 16 -16.31 15.60 -15.75
CA LYS A 16 -16.31 14.91 -14.45
C LYS A 16 -16.61 13.42 -14.63
N ALA A 17 -17.53 13.08 -15.53
CA ALA A 17 -17.84 11.69 -15.86
C ALA A 17 -16.64 10.98 -16.49
N VAL A 18 -15.91 11.67 -17.37
CA VAL A 18 -14.65 11.16 -17.96
C VAL A 18 -13.57 10.97 -16.89
N ALA A 19 -13.43 11.91 -15.95
CA ALA A 19 -12.47 11.78 -14.85
C ALA A 19 -12.77 10.59 -13.93
N TYR A 20 -14.04 10.37 -13.57
CA TYR A 20 -14.45 9.21 -12.77
C TYR A 20 -14.26 7.89 -13.53
N ALA A 21 -14.55 7.86 -14.84
CA ALA A 21 -14.32 6.69 -15.67
C ALA A 21 -12.81 6.35 -15.76
N LEU A 22 -11.95 7.35 -15.91
CA LEU A 22 -10.49 7.15 -15.92
C LEU A 22 -9.96 6.66 -14.57
N LEU A 23 -10.46 7.20 -13.45
CA LEU A 23 -10.10 6.72 -12.11
C LEU A 23 -10.55 5.27 -11.87
N LEU A 24 -11.74 4.90 -12.35
CA LEU A 24 -12.27 3.56 -12.23
C LEU A 24 -11.48 2.55 -13.07
N VAL A 25 -11.09 2.94 -14.29
CA VAL A 25 -10.20 2.14 -15.14
C VAL A 25 -8.81 1.98 -14.49
N ALA A 26 -8.23 3.06 -13.96
CA ALA A 26 -6.95 3.00 -13.26
C ALA A 26 -7.00 2.11 -12.01
N ALA A 27 -8.10 2.14 -11.26
CA ALA A 27 -8.32 1.25 -10.12
C ALA A 27 -8.38 -0.22 -10.58
N ILE A 28 -9.17 -0.52 -11.62
CA ILE A 28 -9.31 -1.90 -12.14
C ILE A 28 -7.97 -2.44 -12.66
N LEU A 29 -7.22 -1.64 -13.43
CA LEU A 29 -5.89 -2.06 -13.90
C LEU A 29 -4.89 -2.21 -12.75
N GLY A 30 -4.92 -1.32 -11.75
CA GLY A 30 -4.09 -1.42 -10.56
C GLY A 30 -4.33 -2.71 -9.78
N PHE A 31 -5.59 -3.07 -9.55
CA PHE A 31 -5.96 -4.33 -8.88
C PHE A 31 -5.67 -5.57 -9.72
N ALA A 32 -5.85 -5.53 -11.04
CA ALA A 32 -5.60 -6.67 -11.93
C ALA A 32 -4.09 -6.96 -12.11
N SER A 33 -3.24 -5.94 -11.96
CA SER A 33 -1.78 -6.06 -12.13
C SER A 33 -1.04 -6.67 -10.94
N SER A 34 -1.67 -6.82 -9.77
CA SER A 34 -1.04 -7.38 -8.57
C SER A 34 -0.63 -8.85 -8.69
N SER A 35 -1.14 -9.60 -9.67
CA SER A 35 -0.94 -11.05 -9.72
C SER A 35 0.26 -11.54 -10.56
N TYR A 36 0.94 -10.68 -11.34
CA TYR A 36 1.85 -11.17 -12.39
C TYR A 36 3.32 -10.74 -12.32
N ALA A 37 3.79 -10.00 -11.31
CA ALA A 37 5.17 -9.48 -11.33
C ALA A 37 5.97 -9.59 -10.02
N LEU A 38 5.35 -10.06 -8.94
CA LEU A 38 5.96 -10.03 -7.62
C LEU A 38 5.93 -11.42 -7.01
N ASP A 39 6.87 -12.26 -7.47
CA ASP A 39 7.20 -13.52 -6.82
C ASP A 39 7.98 -13.24 -5.52
N LEU A 40 7.23 -12.89 -4.46
CA LEU A 40 7.77 -12.64 -3.11
C LEU A 40 8.01 -13.93 -2.32
N VAL A 41 7.68 -15.10 -2.88
CA VAL A 41 7.57 -16.34 -2.12
C VAL A 41 8.39 -17.47 -2.72
N ALA A 42 8.27 -17.71 -4.03
CA ALA A 42 8.97 -18.79 -4.70
C ALA A 42 10.38 -18.38 -5.16
N PHE A 43 10.66 -17.08 -5.28
CA PHE A 43 11.94 -16.54 -5.77
C PHE A 43 12.49 -17.36 -6.95
N THR A 44 11.63 -17.65 -7.93
CA THR A 44 11.86 -18.70 -8.95
C THR A 44 13.07 -18.40 -9.86
N GLY A 45 13.75 -17.26 -9.67
CA GLY A 45 15.05 -16.90 -10.27
C GLY A 45 16.15 -16.46 -9.29
N ILE A 46 15.91 -16.41 -7.96
CA ILE A 46 16.98 -16.22 -6.97
C ILE A 46 17.37 -17.60 -6.45
N THR A 47 18.37 -18.20 -7.08
CA THR A 47 19.07 -19.37 -6.56
C THR A 47 20.32 -18.90 -5.81
N GLY A 48 20.55 -19.40 -4.59
CA GLY A 48 21.78 -19.14 -3.84
C GLY A 48 21.58 -18.79 -2.36
N PRO A 49 22.51 -18.06 -1.73
CA PRO A 49 22.50 -17.79 -0.29
C PRO A 49 21.24 -17.08 0.22
N LEU A 50 20.61 -16.25 -0.61
CA LEU A 50 19.43 -15.45 -0.25
C LEU A 50 18.19 -16.34 -0.01
N THR A 51 17.93 -17.31 -0.88
CA THR A 51 16.80 -18.25 -0.75
C THR A 51 16.93 -19.10 0.50
N SER A 52 18.16 -19.51 0.82
CA SER A 52 18.48 -20.25 2.04
C SER A 52 18.25 -19.39 3.29
N ALA A 53 18.69 -18.12 3.28
CA ALA A 53 18.43 -17.19 4.38
C ALA A 53 16.93 -16.92 4.59
N LEU A 54 16.16 -16.73 3.52
CA LEU A 54 14.71 -16.53 3.61
C LEU A 54 13.96 -17.79 4.07
N THR A 55 14.40 -18.98 3.66
CA THR A 55 13.86 -20.26 4.14
C THR A 55 14.15 -20.45 5.63
N GLN A 56 15.35 -20.06 6.09
CA GLN A 56 15.69 -20.09 7.51
C GLN A 56 14.84 -19.10 8.32
N ILE A 57 14.64 -17.87 7.82
CA ILE A 57 13.71 -16.91 8.42
C ILE A 57 12.27 -17.45 8.40
N ALA A 58 11.90 -18.23 7.39
CA ALA A 58 10.60 -18.89 7.29
C ALA A 58 10.37 -19.92 8.41
N GLN A 59 11.41 -20.61 8.87
CA GLN A 59 11.37 -21.62 9.93
C GLN A 59 11.44 -21.06 11.36
N LEU A 60 11.72 -19.77 11.53
CA LEU A 60 11.74 -19.14 12.85
C LEU A 60 10.34 -19.15 13.50
N GLY A 61 10.28 -19.26 14.82
CA GLY A 61 9.00 -19.21 15.55
C GLY A 61 8.24 -17.89 15.32
N PRO A 62 6.90 -17.87 15.51
CA PRO A 62 6.06 -16.69 15.25
C PRO A 62 6.56 -15.40 15.93
N GLY A 63 7.03 -15.51 17.18
CA GLY A 63 7.55 -14.37 17.93
C GLY A 63 8.79 -13.72 17.31
N ILE A 64 9.68 -14.50 16.69
CA ILE A 64 10.89 -13.95 16.06
C ILE A 64 10.54 -13.24 14.75
N LYS A 65 9.59 -13.78 13.97
CA LYS A 65 9.08 -13.11 12.77
C LYS A 65 8.44 -11.75 13.10
N ALA A 66 7.67 -11.71 14.19
CA ALA A 66 7.08 -10.47 14.69
C ALA A 66 8.15 -9.45 15.10
N LEU A 67 9.22 -9.89 15.75
CA LEU A 67 10.35 -9.04 16.13
C LEU A 67 11.06 -8.47 14.90
N VAL A 68 11.35 -9.30 13.89
CA VAL A 68 11.97 -8.85 12.64
C VAL A 68 11.07 -7.84 11.92
N GLY A 69 9.76 -8.10 11.85
CA GLY A 69 8.78 -7.17 11.29
C GLY A 69 8.72 -5.84 12.05
N PHE A 70 8.73 -5.89 13.38
CA PHE A 70 8.76 -4.70 14.23
C PHE A 70 10.03 -3.88 14.04
N VAL A 71 11.20 -4.51 14.05
CA VAL A 71 12.48 -3.80 13.82
C VAL A 71 12.50 -3.17 12.42
N GLY A 72 12.07 -3.89 11.39
CA GLY A 72 11.95 -3.33 10.03
C GLY A 72 11.00 -2.14 9.97
N PHE A 73 9.89 -2.18 10.70
CA PHE A 73 8.94 -1.08 10.80
C PHE A 73 9.54 0.16 11.50
N VAL A 74 10.27 -0.04 12.62
CA VAL A 74 10.98 1.04 13.31
C VAL A 74 12.03 1.67 12.40
N VAL A 75 12.80 0.84 11.68
CA VAL A 75 13.80 1.34 10.71
C VAL A 75 13.12 2.21 9.64
N ALA A 76 11.96 1.79 9.12
CA ALA A 76 11.20 2.58 8.15
C ALA A 76 10.76 3.96 8.70
N LEU A 77 10.32 4.03 9.97
CA LEU A 77 9.97 5.29 10.63
C LEU A 77 11.18 6.22 10.78
N ILE A 78 12.35 5.68 11.13
CA ILE A 78 13.59 6.44 11.22
C ILE A 78 13.98 6.99 9.84
N SER A 79 13.94 6.17 8.80
CA SER A 79 14.19 6.62 7.43
C SER A 79 13.19 7.68 6.98
N LEU A 80 11.90 7.56 7.32
CA LEU A 80 10.90 8.58 7.03
C LEU A 80 11.20 9.90 7.74
N SER A 81 11.66 9.83 9.00
CA SER A 81 12.10 11.02 9.73
C SER A 81 13.31 11.69 9.08
N ALA A 82 14.19 10.93 8.42
CA ALA A 82 15.32 11.48 7.68
C ALA A 82 14.87 12.19 6.39
N LEU A 83 13.77 11.76 5.76
CA LEU A 83 13.21 12.43 4.57
C LEU A 83 12.76 13.86 4.83
N ARG A 84 12.47 14.24 6.09
CA ARG A 84 12.16 15.65 6.43
C ARG A 84 13.32 16.61 6.12
N ASN A 85 14.55 16.09 6.06
CA ASN A 85 15.74 16.88 5.70
C ASN A 85 15.94 17.01 4.17
N PHE A 86 15.29 16.18 3.35
CA PHE A 86 15.39 16.23 1.88
C PHE A 86 14.32 17.13 1.23
N GLY A 87 13.54 17.83 2.04
CA GLY A 87 12.55 18.83 1.61
C GLY A 87 11.10 18.39 1.83
N PRO A 88 10.14 19.34 1.78
CA PRO A 88 8.76 19.08 2.20
C PRO A 88 8.05 18.02 1.36
N VAL A 89 8.31 18.01 0.04
CA VAL A 89 7.62 17.12 -0.91
C VAL A 89 7.95 15.66 -0.64
N LEU A 90 9.23 15.32 -0.49
CA LEU A 90 9.67 13.94 -0.22
C LEU A 90 9.10 13.43 1.12
N PHE A 91 9.05 14.28 2.14
CA PHE A 91 8.46 13.93 3.42
C PHE A 91 6.96 13.64 3.31
N TYR A 92 6.18 14.52 2.66
CA TYR A 92 4.74 14.31 2.55
C TYR A 92 4.38 13.11 1.68
N VAL A 93 5.07 12.92 0.56
CA VAL A 93 4.87 11.75 -0.30
C VAL A 93 5.28 10.47 0.42
N GLY A 94 6.45 10.45 1.07
CA GLY A 94 6.92 9.32 1.86
C GLY A 94 5.95 8.95 2.98
N LEU A 95 5.43 9.95 3.71
CA LEU A 95 4.49 9.75 4.80
C LEU A 95 3.14 9.25 4.28
N ALA A 96 2.65 9.79 3.16
CA ALA A 96 1.40 9.35 2.54
C ALA A 96 1.47 7.87 2.11
N ILE A 97 2.57 7.45 1.47
CA ILE A 97 2.77 6.06 1.03
C ILE A 97 2.92 5.13 2.24
N PHE A 98 3.73 5.54 3.22
CA PHE A 98 3.95 4.74 4.43
C PHE A 98 2.66 4.55 5.23
N ALA A 99 1.85 5.61 5.39
CA ALA A 99 0.56 5.53 6.08
C ALA A 99 -0.44 4.64 5.32
N ALA A 100 -0.47 4.72 3.99
CA ALA A 100 -1.39 3.94 3.17
C ALA A 100 -1.05 2.44 3.14
N VAL A 101 0.24 2.10 3.06
CA VAL A 101 0.68 0.71 2.84
C VAL A 101 1.41 0.14 4.06
N GLY A 102 2.43 0.84 4.55
CA GLY A 102 3.28 0.36 5.65
C GLY A 102 2.51 0.13 6.95
N LEU A 103 1.62 1.05 7.32
CA LEU A 103 0.81 0.94 8.54
C LEU A 103 -0.24 -0.19 8.43
N VAL A 104 -0.83 -0.36 7.24
CA VAL A 104 -1.81 -1.43 6.96
C VAL A 104 -1.16 -2.80 7.05
N ILE A 105 0.03 -2.97 6.44
CA ILE A 105 0.79 -4.23 6.50
C ILE A 105 1.21 -4.53 7.94
N ALA A 106 1.70 -3.52 8.68
CA ALA A 106 2.09 -3.70 10.08
C ALA A 106 0.90 -4.14 10.95
N GLY A 107 -0.27 -3.53 10.75
CA GLY A 107 -1.51 -3.92 11.42
C GLY A 107 -1.94 -5.35 11.09
N ALA A 108 -1.84 -5.75 9.81
CA ALA A 108 -2.17 -7.10 9.37
C ALA A 108 -1.22 -8.17 9.96
N ILE A 109 0.09 -7.88 10.02
CA ILE A 109 1.07 -8.78 10.61
C ILE A 109 0.85 -8.91 12.12
N MET A 110 0.61 -7.80 12.83
CA MET A 110 0.29 -7.85 14.27
C MET A 110 -0.99 -8.62 14.56
N GLY A 111 -2.03 -8.46 13.73
CA GLY A 111 -3.28 -9.22 13.85
C GLY A 111 -3.13 -10.72 13.60
N ALA A 112 -2.19 -11.12 12.75
CA ALA A 112 -1.95 -12.53 12.42
C ALA A 112 -1.06 -13.28 13.43
N VAL A 113 -0.43 -12.56 14.37
CA VAL A 113 0.46 -13.15 15.40
C VAL A 113 -0.30 -13.48 16.69
N ILE A 114 -1.57 -13.06 16.80
CA ILE A 114 -2.50 -13.35 17.90
C ILE A 114 -3.31 -14.60 17.55
#